data_AF-A0A9Q8Y7R4-F1
#
_entry.id   AF-A0A9Q8Y7R4-F1
#
_cell.length_a   1.000
_cell.length_b   1.000
_cell.length_c   1.000
_cell.angle_alpha   90.00
_cell.angle_beta   90.00
_cell.angle_gamma   90.00
#
_symmetry.space_group_name_H-M   'P 1'
#
loop_
_entity.id
_entity.type
_entity.pdbx_description
1 polymer ?
#
loop_
_entity_poly.entity_id
_entity_poly.type
_entity_poly.pdbx_seq_one_letter_code
_entity_poly.pdbx_strand_id
1 'polypeptide(L)'
;MNANFAAFLYLVSGVLFIMALRGLSHPTTSRKGNTYGMVGMGIAIVTTLLLAKPSFGGLMLIVLGLAIGGGVGAVIARRIAMTSMPQLVAAFHSLVGLAAVMVAAAAMYAPESFGIGTIGDIHAQALVEMSLGVAIGAITFTGSVIAFLKLDGRMSGKPIMLSGRHAINAGLAAALVVLVIMLVLTQSTTVFWLIVVLSLALGVLIIIPIGGADMPVVVSMLNSYSGWAAAGIGFTLGNLALIITGALVGSSGAILSYIMCKGMNRSFISVILGGFGGETAAAAGEDGVQRTVKQGSADDAAFLMANASKVIIVPGYGMAVAQAQHALREMADQLKAAGVEVKYAIHPVAGRMPGHMNVLLAEANVPYDEVFELEDINSEFAQADVAYVIGANDVTNPAARDDKSSPIYGMPILDVDKAKTCLFVKRSLGSGYAGIDNTLFYKDGTMMLLGDAKKVTEDIVKALHA
;
A
#
# COMPACT_ATOMS: atom_id res chain seq x y z
N MET A 1 -16.53 -36.48 1.83
CA MET A 1 -17.55 -35.42 1.76
C MET A 1 -18.14 -35.40 0.36
N ASN A 2 -19.44 -35.14 0.19
CA ASN A 2 -20.05 -34.96 -1.14
C ASN A 2 -19.72 -33.55 -1.67
N ALA A 3 -19.53 -33.41 -2.98
CA ALA A 3 -19.31 -32.15 -3.70
C ALA A 3 -20.30 -31.04 -3.34
N ASN A 4 -21.61 -31.34 -3.19
CA ASN A 4 -22.61 -30.33 -2.86
C ASN A 4 -22.37 -29.68 -1.50
N PHE A 5 -21.98 -30.49 -0.51
CA PHE A 5 -21.67 -29.99 0.83
C PHE A 5 -20.35 -29.21 0.83
N ALA A 6 -19.36 -29.66 0.05
CA ALA A 6 -18.10 -28.94 -0.12
C ALA A 6 -18.32 -27.55 -0.75
N ALA A 7 -19.13 -27.47 -1.80
CA ALA A 7 -19.48 -26.21 -2.46
C ALA A 7 -20.21 -25.25 -1.50
N PHE A 8 -21.13 -25.77 -0.67
CA PHE A 8 -21.79 -24.97 0.36
C PHE A 8 -20.79 -24.42 1.39
N LEU A 9 -19.85 -25.23 1.88
CA LEU A 9 -18.83 -24.77 2.82
C LEU A 9 -17.87 -23.74 2.19
N TYR A 10 -17.52 -23.89 0.91
CA TYR A 10 -16.77 -22.87 0.18
C TYR A 10 -17.55 -21.56 0.03
N LEU A 11 -18.88 -21.63 -0.20
CA LEU A 11 -19.73 -20.44 -0.20
C LEU A 11 -19.75 -19.77 1.18
N VAL A 12 -19.89 -20.53 2.26
CA VAL A 12 -19.83 -20.01 3.64
C VAL A 12 -18.48 -19.33 3.90
N SER A 13 -17.37 -19.94 3.47
CA SER A 13 -16.04 -19.32 3.55
C SER A 13 -15.98 -18.00 2.77
N GLY A 14 -16.52 -17.97 1.54
CA GLY A 14 -16.60 -16.76 0.72
C GLY A 14 -17.38 -15.63 1.40
N VAL A 15 -18.52 -15.95 2.00
CA VAL A 15 -19.33 -14.98 2.78
C VAL A 15 -18.54 -14.47 4.00
N LEU A 16 -17.81 -15.34 4.71
CA LEU A 16 -16.98 -14.92 5.83
C LEU A 16 -15.84 -14.00 5.40
N PHE A 17 -15.23 -14.19 4.22
CA PHE A 17 -14.24 -13.25 3.69
C PHE A 17 -14.84 -11.89 3.33
N ILE A 18 -16.06 -11.85 2.80
CA ILE A 18 -16.80 -10.60 2.58
C ILE A 18 -17.04 -9.89 3.92
N MET A 19 -17.51 -10.63 4.92
CA MET A 19 -17.73 -10.09 6.28
C MET A 19 -16.42 -9.67 6.96
N ALA A 20 -15.29 -10.30 6.62
CA ALA A 20 -13.98 -9.89 7.10
C ALA A 20 -13.63 -8.48 6.60
N LEU A 21 -13.72 -8.22 5.29
CA LEU A 21 -13.48 -6.87 4.73
C LEU A 21 -14.46 -5.84 5.28
N ARG A 22 -15.76 -6.19 5.38
CA ARG A 22 -16.75 -5.29 5.98
C ARG A 22 -16.45 -4.98 7.44
N GLY A 23 -15.96 -5.96 8.20
CA GLY A 23 -15.57 -5.72 9.59
C GLY A 23 -14.33 -4.84 9.69
N LEU A 24 -13.39 -4.93 8.75
CA LEU A 24 -12.17 -4.12 8.69
C LEU A 24 -12.41 -2.67 8.27
N SER A 25 -13.57 -2.34 7.67
CA SER A 25 -13.88 -0.96 7.27
C SER A 25 -14.21 -0.03 8.44
N HIS A 26 -14.31 -0.53 9.67
CA HIS A 26 -14.57 0.29 10.85
C HIS A 26 -13.73 -0.19 12.06
N PRO A 27 -13.07 0.71 12.82
CA PRO A 27 -12.21 0.33 13.94
C PRO A 27 -12.91 -0.55 14.99
N THR A 28 -14.16 -0.23 15.34
CA THR A 28 -14.96 -0.96 16.34
C THR A 28 -15.28 -2.40 15.94
N THR A 29 -15.39 -2.68 14.63
CA THR A 29 -15.68 -4.02 14.10
C THR A 29 -14.44 -4.76 13.61
N SER A 30 -13.28 -4.10 13.57
CA SER A 30 -12.04 -4.63 12.97
C SER A 30 -11.63 -6.01 13.49
N ARG A 31 -11.66 -6.20 14.82
CA ARG A 31 -11.34 -7.49 15.47
C ARG A 31 -12.30 -8.61 15.08
N LYS A 32 -13.59 -8.29 14.97
CA LYS A 32 -14.63 -9.22 14.54
C LYS A 32 -14.46 -9.58 13.06
N GLY A 33 -14.12 -8.59 12.22
CA GLY A 33 -13.74 -8.80 10.82
C GLY A 33 -12.57 -9.77 10.67
N ASN A 34 -11.49 -9.55 11.42
CA ASN A 34 -10.34 -10.46 11.41
C ASN A 34 -10.71 -11.88 11.83
N THR A 35 -11.60 -12.02 12.83
CA THR A 35 -12.10 -13.33 13.26
C THR A 35 -12.89 -14.05 12.15
N TYR A 36 -13.72 -13.33 11.40
CA TYR A 36 -14.40 -13.90 10.24
C TYR A 36 -13.42 -14.42 9.18
N GLY A 37 -12.35 -13.66 8.91
CA GLY A 37 -11.29 -14.10 7.99
C GLY A 37 -10.61 -15.39 8.46
N MET A 38 -10.24 -15.48 9.74
CA MET A 38 -9.61 -16.69 10.31
C MET A 38 -10.53 -17.91 10.23
N VAL A 39 -11.81 -17.76 10.60
CA VAL A 39 -12.79 -18.85 10.55
C VAL A 39 -13.06 -19.27 9.10
N GLY A 40 -13.21 -18.31 8.18
CA GLY A 40 -13.39 -18.58 6.75
C GLY A 40 -12.23 -19.41 6.19
N MET A 41 -10.99 -18.98 6.43
CA MET A 41 -9.80 -19.71 6.01
C MET A 41 -9.73 -21.12 6.60
N GLY A 42 -10.06 -21.28 7.88
CA GLY A 42 -10.14 -22.60 8.52
C GLY A 42 -11.15 -23.53 7.84
N ILE A 43 -12.36 -23.01 7.55
CA ILE A 43 -13.39 -23.76 6.83
C ILE A 43 -12.90 -24.16 5.43
N ALA A 44 -12.29 -23.25 4.67
CA ALA A 44 -11.78 -23.54 3.33
C ALA A 44 -10.75 -24.68 3.35
N ILE A 45 -9.73 -24.59 4.22
CA ILE A 45 -8.66 -25.59 4.33
C ILE A 45 -9.24 -26.96 4.72
N VAL A 46 -10.07 -27.02 5.76
CA VAL A 46 -10.68 -28.27 6.23
C VAL A 46 -11.57 -28.87 5.13
N THR A 47 -12.34 -28.04 4.44
CA THR A 47 -13.20 -28.49 3.33
C THR A 47 -12.37 -29.12 2.21
N THR A 48 -11.27 -28.49 1.80
CA THR A 48 -10.38 -29.01 0.77
C THR A 48 -9.74 -30.35 1.18
N LEU A 49 -9.26 -30.47 2.43
CA LEU A 49 -8.68 -31.71 2.94
C LEU A 49 -9.69 -32.88 2.97
N LEU A 50 -10.92 -32.61 3.41
CA LEU A 50 -12.00 -33.61 3.47
C LEU A 50 -12.51 -34.04 2.09
N LEU A 51 -12.38 -33.16 1.09
CA LEU A 51 -12.72 -33.45 -0.31
C LEU A 51 -11.61 -34.25 -0.99
N ALA A 52 -10.35 -33.78 -0.86
CA ALA A 52 -9.19 -34.36 -1.53
C ALA A 52 -8.79 -35.74 -0.98
N LYS A 53 -9.06 -36.01 0.31
CA LYS A 53 -8.70 -37.26 1.00
C LYS A 53 -7.26 -37.71 0.69
N PRO A 54 -6.24 -36.89 1.00
CA PRO A 54 -4.87 -37.20 0.67
C PRO A 54 -4.43 -38.51 1.34
N SER A 55 -3.49 -39.21 0.71
CA SER A 55 -2.79 -40.33 1.35
C SER A 55 -2.10 -39.86 2.64
N PHE A 56 -1.75 -40.78 3.54
CA PHE A 56 -1.05 -40.41 4.77
C PHE A 56 0.23 -39.60 4.50
N GLY A 57 1.04 -40.03 3.53
CA GLY A 57 2.22 -39.29 3.10
C GLY A 57 1.90 -37.91 2.53
N GLY A 58 0.84 -37.80 1.69
CA GLY A 58 0.38 -36.51 1.17
C GLY A 58 -0.11 -35.56 2.27
N LEU A 59 -0.84 -36.09 3.25
CA LEU A 59 -1.28 -35.32 4.41
C LEU A 59 -0.10 -34.82 5.24
N MET A 60 0.92 -35.66 5.47
CA MET A 60 2.15 -35.24 6.17
C MET A 60 2.86 -34.10 5.44
N LEU A 61 2.97 -34.16 4.10
CA LEU A 61 3.58 -33.09 3.31
C LEU A 61 2.78 -31.78 3.40
N ILE A 62 1.45 -31.85 3.34
CA ILE A 62 0.58 -30.68 3.47
C ILE A 62 0.74 -30.05 4.85
N VAL A 63 0.66 -30.85 5.92
CA VAL A 63 0.81 -30.35 7.30
C VAL A 63 2.19 -29.76 7.53
N LEU A 64 3.24 -30.40 7.02
CA LEU A 64 4.61 -29.88 7.11
C LEU A 64 4.75 -28.54 6.38
N GLY A 65 4.21 -28.42 5.18
CA GLY A 65 4.20 -27.17 4.41
C GLY A 65 3.48 -26.04 5.15
N LEU A 66 2.29 -26.32 5.69
CA LEU A 66 1.52 -25.36 6.50
C LEU A 66 2.27 -24.96 7.78
N ALA A 67 2.92 -25.91 8.45
CA ALA A 67 3.68 -25.65 9.68
C ALA A 67 4.91 -24.77 9.40
N ILE A 68 5.66 -25.06 8.33
CA ILE A 68 6.84 -24.27 7.95
C ILE A 68 6.40 -22.87 7.49
N GLY A 69 5.48 -22.77 6.53
CA GLY A 69 5.03 -21.48 5.99
C GLY A 69 4.34 -20.62 7.04
N GLY A 70 3.39 -21.20 7.79
CA GLY A 70 2.68 -20.52 8.88
C GLY A 70 3.60 -20.15 10.04
N GLY A 71 4.55 -21.01 10.40
CA GLY A 71 5.53 -20.74 11.45
C GLY A 71 6.47 -19.59 11.10
N VAL A 72 7.08 -19.61 9.91
CA VAL A 72 7.94 -18.51 9.42
C VAL A 72 7.14 -17.21 9.33
N GLY A 73 5.94 -17.25 8.76
CA GLY A 73 5.06 -16.09 8.67
C GLY A 73 4.71 -15.50 10.03
N ALA A 74 4.39 -16.34 11.03
CA ALA A 74 4.09 -15.90 12.39
C ALA A 74 5.28 -15.25 13.09
N VAL A 75 6.50 -15.77 12.89
CA VAL A 75 7.71 -15.19 13.47
C VAL A 75 8.00 -13.82 12.85
N ILE A 76 7.91 -13.71 11.52
CA ILE A 76 8.13 -12.43 10.82
C ILE A 76 7.10 -11.40 11.26
N ALA A 77 5.81 -11.75 11.25
CA ALA A 77 4.73 -10.84 11.60
C ALA A 77 4.81 -10.32 13.05
N ARG A 78 5.36 -11.11 13.99
CA ARG A 78 5.56 -10.69 15.38
C ARG A 78 6.79 -9.79 15.61
N ARG A 79 7.75 -9.80 14.69
CA ARG A 79 9.05 -9.11 14.86
C ARG A 79 9.21 -7.88 13.96
N ILE A 80 8.41 -7.74 12.91
CA ILE A 80 8.47 -6.62 11.98
C ILE A 80 8.10 -5.31 12.70
N ALA A 81 8.86 -4.24 12.44
CA ALA A 81 8.48 -2.90 12.90
C ALA A 81 7.35 -2.34 12.03
N MET A 82 6.42 -1.57 12.62
CA MET A 82 5.28 -0.99 11.89
C MET A 82 5.70 -0.06 10.75
N THR A 83 6.86 0.59 10.87
CA THR A 83 7.46 1.42 9.80
C THR A 83 7.88 0.63 8.57
N SER A 84 8.13 -0.68 8.72
CA SER A 84 8.55 -1.60 7.65
C SER A 84 7.38 -2.41 7.07
N MET A 85 6.15 -2.12 7.50
CA MET A 85 4.95 -2.78 7.01
C MET A 85 4.77 -2.68 5.48
N PRO A 86 5.08 -1.56 4.80
CA PRO A 86 4.91 -1.46 3.34
C PRO A 86 5.72 -2.51 2.57
N GLN A 87 7.00 -2.72 2.91
CA GLN A 87 7.80 -3.73 2.22
C GLN A 87 7.37 -5.16 2.59
N LEU A 88 6.91 -5.40 3.82
CA LEU A 88 6.39 -6.72 4.20
C LEU A 88 5.15 -7.09 3.38
N VAL A 89 4.23 -6.14 3.18
CA VAL A 89 3.04 -6.33 2.34
C VAL A 89 3.45 -6.67 0.90
N ALA A 90 4.41 -5.94 0.32
CA ALA A 90 4.96 -6.28 -1.00
C ALA A 90 5.55 -7.70 -1.01
N ALA A 91 6.35 -8.07 -0.01
CA ALA A 91 6.92 -9.41 0.08
C ALA A 91 5.83 -10.51 0.12
N PHE A 92 4.74 -10.32 0.87
CA PHE A 92 3.64 -11.29 0.89
C PHE A 92 2.92 -11.44 -0.45
N HIS A 93 2.67 -10.36 -1.19
CA HIS A 93 2.08 -10.46 -2.54
C HIS A 93 2.97 -11.27 -3.49
N SER A 94 4.30 -11.19 -3.32
CA SER A 94 5.22 -12.01 -4.11
C SER A 94 4.96 -13.50 -3.90
N LEU A 95 4.79 -13.93 -2.64
CA LEU A 95 4.54 -15.33 -2.29
C LEU A 95 3.19 -15.82 -2.82
N VAL A 96 2.17 -14.96 -2.83
CA VAL A 96 0.86 -15.28 -3.45
C VAL A 96 1.01 -15.50 -4.95
N GLY A 97 1.75 -14.63 -5.65
CA GLY A 97 2.05 -14.78 -7.07
C GLY A 97 2.79 -16.07 -7.38
N LEU A 98 3.82 -16.40 -6.60
CA LEU A 98 4.57 -17.65 -6.76
C LEU A 98 3.70 -18.89 -6.47
N ALA A 99 2.83 -18.83 -5.46
CA ALA A 99 1.89 -19.92 -5.18
C ALA A 99 0.94 -20.16 -6.36
N ALA A 100 0.42 -19.11 -7.01
CA ALA A 100 -0.39 -19.24 -8.21
C ALA A 100 0.37 -19.93 -9.35
N VAL A 101 1.66 -19.62 -9.53
CA VAL A 101 2.51 -20.27 -10.54
C VAL A 101 2.72 -21.75 -10.22
N MET A 102 2.96 -22.10 -8.96
CA MET A 102 3.13 -23.50 -8.54
C MET A 102 1.82 -24.31 -8.67
N VAL A 103 0.67 -23.70 -8.37
CA VAL A 103 -0.64 -24.36 -8.53
C VAL A 103 -0.97 -24.55 -10.02
N ALA A 104 -0.70 -23.56 -10.87
CA ALA A 104 -0.85 -23.72 -12.32
C ALA A 104 0.06 -24.82 -12.88
N ALA A 105 1.31 -24.89 -12.41
CA ALA A 105 2.22 -25.97 -12.80
C ALA A 105 1.65 -27.33 -12.37
N ALA A 106 1.15 -27.46 -11.13
CA ALA A 106 0.51 -28.68 -10.68
C ALA A 106 -0.70 -29.07 -11.55
N ALA A 107 -1.53 -28.11 -11.96
CA ALA A 107 -2.66 -28.35 -12.86
C ALA A 107 -2.24 -28.77 -14.27
N MET A 108 -1.14 -28.24 -14.80
CA MET A 108 -0.56 -28.71 -16.08
C MET A 108 -0.01 -30.13 -16.01
N TYR A 109 0.64 -30.50 -14.91
CA TYR A 109 1.32 -31.79 -14.76
C TYR A 109 0.40 -32.91 -14.25
N ALA A 110 -0.72 -32.57 -13.60
CA ALA A 110 -1.69 -33.52 -13.06
C ALA A 110 -3.14 -33.05 -13.28
N PRO A 111 -3.57 -32.81 -14.53
CA PRO A 111 -4.90 -32.28 -14.85
C PRO A 111 -6.05 -33.18 -14.34
N GLU A 112 -5.83 -34.49 -14.26
CA GLU A 112 -6.82 -35.45 -13.78
C GLU A 112 -7.17 -35.21 -12.30
N SER A 113 -6.17 -34.78 -11.51
CA SER A 113 -6.33 -34.52 -10.07
C SER A 113 -7.24 -33.33 -9.79
N PHE A 114 -7.43 -32.46 -10.78
CA PHE A 114 -8.27 -31.27 -10.69
C PHE A 114 -9.55 -31.38 -11.54
N GLY A 115 -9.76 -32.51 -12.24
CA GLY A 115 -10.94 -32.73 -13.07
C GLY A 115 -10.99 -31.86 -14.33
N ILE A 116 -9.83 -31.44 -14.85
CA ILE A 116 -9.73 -30.53 -16.01
C ILE A 116 -9.30 -31.23 -17.31
N GLY A 117 -9.35 -32.56 -17.34
CA GLY A 117 -8.96 -33.38 -18.47
C GLY A 117 -7.81 -34.33 -18.13
N THR A 118 -7.09 -34.79 -19.14
CA THR A 118 -5.92 -35.68 -19.00
C THR A 118 -4.68 -35.08 -19.66
N ILE A 119 -3.49 -35.61 -19.38
CA ILE A 119 -2.27 -35.15 -20.07
C ILE A 119 -2.42 -35.38 -21.58
N GLY A 120 -2.36 -34.29 -22.36
CA GLY A 120 -2.56 -34.29 -23.82
C GLY A 120 -4.00 -34.03 -24.25
N ASP A 121 -4.96 -34.00 -23.32
CA ASP A 121 -6.37 -33.67 -23.54
C ASP A 121 -6.93 -32.84 -22.36
N ILE A 122 -6.26 -31.74 -22.06
CA ILE A 122 -6.73 -30.75 -21.07
C ILE A 122 -7.81 -29.88 -21.71
N HIS A 123 -8.89 -29.60 -20.99
CA HIS A 123 -9.95 -28.71 -21.45
C HIS A 123 -9.39 -27.34 -21.86
N ALA A 124 -9.70 -26.89 -23.08
CA ALA A 124 -9.21 -25.63 -23.61
C ALA A 124 -9.54 -24.42 -22.72
N GLN A 125 -10.72 -24.41 -22.09
CA GLN A 125 -11.12 -23.39 -21.12
C GLN A 125 -10.14 -23.33 -19.94
N ALA A 126 -9.80 -24.48 -19.34
CA ALA A 126 -8.89 -24.56 -18.22
C ALA A 126 -7.48 -24.08 -18.59
N LEU A 127 -7.01 -24.38 -19.81
CA LEU A 127 -5.73 -23.89 -20.33
C LEU A 127 -5.69 -22.35 -20.43
N VAL A 128 -6.77 -21.72 -20.88
CA VAL A 128 -6.87 -20.25 -20.96
C VAL A 128 -6.88 -19.64 -19.56
N GLU A 129 -7.75 -20.11 -18.67
CA GLU A 129 -7.87 -19.62 -17.30
C GLU A 129 -6.56 -19.76 -16.53
N MET A 130 -5.90 -20.91 -16.68
CA MET A 130 -4.61 -21.22 -16.07
C MET A 130 -3.50 -20.34 -16.60
N SER A 131 -3.48 -20.10 -17.92
CA SER A 131 -2.52 -19.20 -18.57
C SER A 131 -2.62 -17.77 -18.05
N LEU A 132 -3.84 -17.28 -17.84
CA LEU A 132 -4.07 -15.95 -17.25
C LEU A 132 -3.62 -15.92 -15.78
N GLY A 133 -4.03 -16.94 -15.00
CA GLY A 133 -3.65 -17.05 -13.58
C GLY A 133 -2.13 -17.10 -13.37
N VAL A 134 -1.43 -17.94 -14.15
CA VAL A 134 0.04 -18.09 -14.07
C VAL A 134 0.76 -16.82 -14.53
N ALA A 135 0.31 -16.18 -15.62
CA ALA A 135 0.95 -14.98 -16.14
C ALA A 135 0.83 -13.81 -15.15
N ILE A 136 -0.38 -13.57 -14.63
CA ILE A 136 -0.62 -12.53 -13.62
C ILE A 136 0.14 -12.87 -12.32
N GLY A 137 0.16 -14.13 -11.89
CA GLY A 137 0.90 -14.59 -10.71
C GLY A 137 2.41 -14.36 -10.83
N ALA A 138 3.01 -14.71 -11.97
CA ALA A 138 4.42 -14.50 -12.24
C ALA A 138 4.81 -13.01 -12.31
N ILE A 139 3.99 -12.18 -12.97
CA ILE A 139 4.16 -10.72 -12.97
C ILE A 139 4.10 -10.17 -11.54
N THR A 140 3.14 -10.66 -10.75
CA THR A 140 2.97 -10.26 -9.35
C THR A 140 4.16 -10.65 -8.50
N PHE A 141 4.73 -11.84 -8.71
CA PHE A 141 5.91 -12.31 -7.99
C PHE A 141 7.09 -11.37 -8.18
N THR A 142 7.57 -11.19 -9.41
CA THR A 142 8.75 -10.35 -9.65
C THR A 142 8.48 -8.87 -9.43
N GLY A 143 7.30 -8.37 -9.80
CA GLY A 143 6.91 -6.99 -9.54
C GLY A 143 6.94 -6.65 -8.05
N SER A 144 6.40 -7.55 -7.22
CA SER A 144 6.41 -7.41 -5.76
C SER A 144 7.81 -7.51 -5.15
N VAL A 145 8.68 -8.35 -5.72
CA VAL A 145 10.10 -8.40 -5.30
C VAL A 145 10.80 -7.08 -5.58
N ILE A 146 10.61 -6.47 -6.76
CA ILE A 146 11.19 -5.16 -7.07
C ILE A 146 10.63 -4.07 -6.14
N ALA A 147 9.32 -4.07 -5.89
CA ALA A 147 8.70 -3.13 -4.96
C ALA A 147 9.25 -3.28 -3.53
N PHE A 148 9.41 -4.52 -3.04
CA PHE A 148 10.07 -4.82 -1.77
C PHE A 148 11.49 -4.24 -1.71
N LEU A 149 12.32 -4.54 -2.72
CA LEU A 149 13.72 -4.09 -2.75
C LEU A 149 13.84 -2.55 -2.74
N LYS A 150 12.95 -1.85 -3.44
CA LYS A 150 12.91 -0.37 -3.46
C LYS A 150 12.46 0.22 -2.13
N LEU A 151 11.42 -0.35 -1.51
CA LEU A 151 10.89 0.12 -0.23
C LEU A 151 11.86 -0.14 0.93
N ASP A 152 12.57 -1.27 0.89
CA ASP A 152 13.59 -1.67 1.87
C ASP A 152 14.92 -0.89 1.68
N GLY A 153 15.10 -0.21 0.55
CA GLY A 153 16.31 0.55 0.23
C GLY A 153 17.48 -0.27 -0.31
N ARG A 154 17.30 -1.58 -0.53
CA ARG A 154 18.29 -2.45 -1.20
C ARG A 154 18.43 -2.16 -2.69
N MET A 155 17.40 -1.58 -3.28
CA MET A 155 17.40 -1.01 -4.63
C MET A 155 17.12 0.49 -4.56
N SER A 156 17.77 1.26 -5.43
CA SER A 156 17.52 2.71 -5.53
C SER A 156 16.04 2.99 -5.80
N GLY A 157 15.48 3.97 -5.08
CA GLY A 157 14.15 4.49 -5.35
C GLY A 157 14.07 5.38 -6.59
N LYS A 158 15.18 5.70 -7.27
CA LYS A 158 15.13 6.48 -8.51
C LYS A 158 14.58 5.62 -9.66
N PRO A 159 13.68 6.15 -10.51
CA PRO A 159 13.27 5.50 -11.76
C PRO A 159 14.47 5.05 -12.59
N ILE A 160 14.52 3.77 -12.97
CA ILE A 160 15.54 3.25 -13.89
C ILE A 160 14.87 3.09 -15.26
N MET A 161 15.25 3.94 -16.21
CA MET A 161 14.60 4.03 -17.51
C MET A 161 15.37 3.21 -18.56
N LEU A 162 14.66 2.27 -19.21
CA LEU A 162 15.18 1.51 -20.35
C LEU A 162 14.73 2.17 -21.66
N SER A 163 15.66 2.37 -22.60
CA SER A 163 15.36 2.87 -23.94
C SER A 163 14.36 1.96 -24.66
N GLY A 164 13.28 2.53 -25.21
CA GLY A 164 12.25 1.76 -25.92
C GLY A 164 11.37 0.86 -25.03
N ARG A 165 11.35 1.06 -23.70
CA ARG A 165 10.58 0.23 -22.74
C ARG A 165 9.13 -0.05 -23.14
N HIS A 166 8.44 0.93 -23.75
CA HIS A 166 7.03 0.77 -24.11
C HIS A 166 6.87 -0.23 -25.25
N ALA A 167 7.76 -0.16 -26.24
CA ALA A 167 7.80 -1.13 -27.33
C ALA A 167 8.21 -2.53 -26.83
N ILE A 168 9.19 -2.61 -25.92
CA ILE A 168 9.62 -3.87 -25.31
C ILE A 168 8.45 -4.50 -24.53
N ASN A 169 7.81 -3.74 -23.63
CA ASN A 169 6.70 -4.23 -22.83
C ASN A 169 5.49 -4.63 -23.70
N ALA A 170 5.19 -3.86 -24.74
CA ALA A 170 4.13 -4.21 -25.70
C ALA A 170 4.47 -5.48 -26.49
N GLY A 171 5.71 -5.63 -26.93
CA GLY A 171 6.20 -6.83 -27.60
C GLY A 171 6.14 -8.07 -26.71
N LEU A 172 6.52 -7.94 -25.44
CA LEU A 172 6.39 -9.00 -24.44
C LEU A 172 4.93 -9.38 -24.18
N ALA A 173 4.03 -8.39 -24.06
CA ALA A 173 2.60 -8.64 -23.89
C ALA A 173 2.00 -9.36 -25.10
N ALA A 174 2.36 -8.96 -26.32
CA ALA A 174 1.94 -9.64 -27.54
C ALA A 174 2.49 -11.08 -27.60
N ALA A 175 3.76 -11.27 -27.23
CA ALA A 175 4.36 -12.60 -27.14
C ALA A 175 3.65 -13.50 -26.12
N LEU A 176 3.22 -12.97 -24.96
CA LEU A 176 2.39 -13.72 -24.02
C LEU A 176 1.11 -14.22 -24.69
N VAL A 177 0.36 -13.36 -25.38
CA VAL A 177 -0.88 -13.75 -26.06
C VAL A 177 -0.62 -14.88 -27.07
N VAL A 178 0.44 -14.77 -27.86
CA VAL A 178 0.82 -15.82 -28.81
C VAL A 178 1.17 -17.13 -28.08
N LEU A 179 1.94 -17.07 -26.99
CA LEU A 179 2.30 -18.26 -26.22
C LEU A 179 1.08 -18.91 -25.56
N VAL A 180 0.09 -18.12 -25.10
CA VAL A 180 -1.17 -18.67 -24.58
C VAL A 180 -1.91 -19.43 -25.67
N ILE A 181 -2.03 -18.85 -26.87
CA ILE A 181 -2.65 -19.55 -28.01
C ILE A 181 -1.87 -20.84 -28.32
N MET A 182 -0.54 -20.78 -28.36
CA MET A 182 0.29 -21.98 -28.56
C MET A 182 0.08 -23.02 -27.46
N LEU A 183 -0.05 -22.62 -26.20
CA LEU A 183 -0.28 -23.55 -25.10
C LEU A 183 -1.64 -24.25 -25.26
N VAL A 184 -2.69 -23.50 -25.61
CA VAL A 184 -4.03 -24.07 -25.83
C VAL A 184 -4.02 -25.09 -26.98
N LEU A 185 -3.25 -24.83 -28.03
CA LEU A 185 -3.17 -25.71 -29.20
C LEU A 185 -2.25 -26.92 -29.00
N THR A 186 -1.16 -26.78 -28.24
CA THR A 186 -0.09 -27.79 -28.16
C THR A 186 -0.02 -28.50 -26.82
N GLN A 187 -0.58 -27.91 -25.75
CA GLN A 187 -0.46 -28.35 -24.35
C GLN A 187 1.00 -28.54 -23.90
N SER A 188 1.95 -27.91 -24.59
CA SER A 188 3.37 -28.09 -24.33
C SER A 188 3.79 -27.47 -22.99
N THR A 189 4.39 -28.28 -22.12
CA THR A 189 4.95 -27.83 -20.84
C THR A 189 6.11 -26.84 -21.05
N THR A 190 6.83 -26.93 -22.17
CA THR A 190 7.84 -25.92 -22.54
C THR A 190 7.19 -24.56 -22.79
N VAL A 191 6.07 -24.53 -23.53
CA VAL A 191 5.33 -23.27 -23.78
C VAL A 191 4.79 -22.70 -22.48
N PHE A 192 4.29 -23.54 -21.58
CA PHE A 192 3.88 -23.12 -20.24
C PHE A 192 5.01 -22.40 -19.48
N TRP A 193 6.21 -22.99 -19.43
CA TRP A 193 7.34 -22.35 -18.74
C TRP A 193 7.87 -21.11 -19.48
N LEU A 194 7.73 -21.03 -20.80
CA LEU A 194 8.02 -19.80 -21.55
C LEU A 194 7.07 -18.67 -21.16
N ILE A 195 5.77 -18.95 -20.97
CA ILE A 195 4.81 -17.96 -20.42
C ILE A 195 5.30 -17.49 -19.06
N VAL A 196 5.65 -18.42 -18.16
CA VAL A 196 6.17 -18.08 -16.83
C VAL A 196 7.39 -17.17 -16.92
N VAL A 197 8.44 -17.57 -17.64
CA VAL A 197 9.69 -16.80 -17.75
C VAL A 197 9.44 -15.42 -18.34
N LEU A 198 8.60 -15.32 -19.37
CA LEU A 198 8.29 -14.06 -20.02
C LEU A 198 7.46 -13.14 -19.11
N SER A 199 6.51 -13.69 -18.34
CA SER A 199 5.76 -12.97 -17.32
C SER A 199 6.62 -12.52 -16.14
N LEU A 200 7.58 -13.34 -15.69
CA LEU A 200 8.56 -12.94 -14.67
C LEU A 200 9.38 -11.73 -15.16
N ALA A 201 9.87 -11.78 -16.41
CA ALA A 201 10.60 -10.67 -17.02
C ALA A 201 9.74 -9.42 -17.15
N LEU A 202 8.49 -9.57 -17.59
CA LEU A 202 7.54 -8.46 -17.71
C LEU A 202 7.29 -7.79 -16.35
N GLY A 203 7.08 -8.56 -15.28
CA GLY A 203 6.90 -8.04 -13.93
C GLY A 203 8.08 -7.20 -13.43
N VAL A 204 9.31 -7.61 -13.76
CA VAL A 204 10.51 -6.80 -13.49
C VAL A 204 10.47 -5.49 -14.29
N LEU A 205 10.25 -5.58 -15.61
CA LEU A 205 10.35 -4.45 -16.55
C LEU A 205 9.28 -3.38 -16.34
N ILE A 206 8.09 -3.75 -15.87
CA ILE A 206 7.01 -2.77 -15.59
C ILE A 206 7.23 -2.02 -14.27
N ILE A 207 7.88 -2.61 -13.27
CA ILE A 207 8.05 -1.99 -11.93
C ILE A 207 9.39 -1.25 -11.76
N ILE A 208 10.46 -1.69 -12.43
CA ILE A 208 11.77 -1.01 -12.41
C ILE A 208 11.72 0.49 -12.75
N PRO A 209 10.94 0.96 -13.74
CA PRO A 209 10.92 2.38 -14.08
C PRO A 209 10.03 3.22 -13.17
N ILE A 210 9.27 2.62 -12.25
CA ILE A 210 8.41 3.37 -11.34
C ILE A 210 9.25 3.89 -10.16
N GLY A 211 9.09 5.16 -9.78
CA GLY A 211 9.82 5.73 -8.66
C GLY A 211 9.48 5.04 -7.34
N GLY A 212 10.45 4.94 -6.44
CA GLY A 212 10.30 4.54 -5.02
C GLY A 212 9.18 5.33 -4.34
N ALA A 213 9.02 6.53 -4.84
CA ALA A 213 7.90 7.39 -4.63
C ALA A 213 6.54 6.68 -4.80
N ASP A 214 6.22 6.24 -6.02
CA ASP A 214 4.91 5.72 -6.39
C ASP A 214 4.70 4.25 -5.96
N MET A 215 5.68 3.68 -5.24
CA MET A 215 5.64 2.29 -4.77
C MET A 215 4.39 1.94 -3.95
N PRO A 216 3.82 2.81 -3.09
CA PRO A 216 2.60 2.46 -2.38
C PRO A 216 1.44 2.13 -3.32
N VAL A 217 1.29 2.88 -4.42
CA VAL A 217 0.29 2.60 -5.46
C VAL A 217 0.60 1.29 -6.16
N VAL A 218 1.87 1.04 -6.48
CA VAL A 218 2.32 -0.23 -7.09
C VAL A 218 2.02 -1.42 -6.19
N VAL A 219 2.27 -1.32 -4.89
CA VAL A 219 1.97 -2.39 -3.94
C VAL A 219 0.47 -2.68 -3.89
N SER A 220 -0.37 -1.65 -3.93
CA SER A 220 -1.84 -1.80 -4.01
C SER A 220 -2.29 -2.42 -5.34
N MET A 221 -1.66 -2.05 -6.46
CA MET A 221 -1.94 -2.64 -7.77
C MET A 221 -1.52 -4.12 -7.82
N LEU A 222 -0.35 -4.45 -7.27
CA LEU A 222 0.12 -5.84 -7.20
C LEU A 222 -0.75 -6.68 -6.25
N ASN A 223 -1.33 -6.08 -5.21
CA ASN A 223 -2.39 -6.73 -4.41
C ASN A 223 -3.58 -7.10 -5.31
N SER A 224 -4.03 -6.19 -6.15
CA SER A 224 -5.10 -6.46 -7.12
C SER A 224 -4.73 -7.64 -8.04
N TYR A 225 -3.52 -7.64 -8.59
CA TYR A 225 -3.05 -8.71 -9.46
C TYR A 225 -2.99 -10.05 -8.73
N SER A 226 -2.58 -10.07 -7.47
CA SER A 226 -2.60 -11.29 -6.65
C SER A 226 -4.01 -11.87 -6.51
N GLY A 227 -5.03 -11.01 -6.35
CA GLY A 227 -6.44 -11.40 -6.32
C GLY A 227 -6.91 -11.97 -7.66
N TRP A 228 -6.60 -11.30 -8.77
CA TRP A 228 -6.97 -11.78 -10.11
C TRP A 228 -6.26 -13.08 -10.51
N ALA A 229 -5.00 -13.26 -10.10
CA ALA A 229 -4.28 -14.52 -10.26
C ALA A 229 -5.00 -15.64 -9.49
N ALA A 230 -5.36 -15.41 -8.22
CA ALA A 230 -6.10 -16.37 -7.41
C ALA A 230 -7.48 -16.70 -8.01
N ALA A 231 -8.19 -15.71 -8.55
CA ALA A 231 -9.47 -15.92 -9.22
C ALA A 231 -9.31 -16.75 -10.52
N GLY A 232 -8.28 -16.44 -11.33
CA GLY A 232 -7.97 -17.18 -12.55
C GLY A 232 -7.69 -18.66 -12.27
N ILE A 233 -6.84 -18.94 -11.28
CA ILE A 233 -6.62 -20.31 -10.80
C ILE A 233 -7.89 -20.92 -10.20
N GLY A 234 -8.69 -20.12 -9.50
CA GLY A 234 -10.00 -20.55 -8.98
C GLY A 234 -10.93 -21.05 -10.08
N PHE A 235 -10.98 -20.38 -11.23
CA PHE A 235 -11.73 -20.85 -12.40
C PHE A 235 -11.18 -22.15 -12.96
N THR A 236 -9.86 -22.23 -13.15
CA THR A 236 -9.20 -23.47 -13.60
C THR A 236 -9.57 -24.66 -12.73
N LEU A 237 -9.61 -24.47 -11.41
CA LEU A 237 -9.89 -25.54 -10.46
C LEU A 237 -11.39 -25.73 -10.14
N GLY A 238 -12.28 -24.92 -10.72
CA GLY A 238 -13.69 -24.90 -10.35
C GLY A 238 -13.95 -24.59 -8.87
N ASN A 239 -13.06 -23.84 -8.21
CA ASN A 239 -13.10 -23.60 -6.77
C ASN A 239 -13.73 -22.24 -6.44
N LEU A 240 -14.99 -22.28 -5.98
CA LEU A 240 -15.75 -21.08 -5.62
C LEU A 240 -15.08 -20.21 -4.55
N ALA A 241 -14.38 -20.79 -3.56
CA ALA A 241 -13.74 -20.01 -2.52
C ALA A 241 -12.59 -19.17 -3.10
N LEU A 242 -11.78 -19.74 -4.01
CA LEU A 242 -10.72 -19.01 -4.71
C LEU A 242 -11.27 -17.93 -5.64
N ILE A 243 -12.35 -18.24 -6.37
CA ILE A 243 -12.99 -17.27 -7.28
C ILE A 243 -13.54 -16.07 -6.49
N ILE A 244 -14.33 -16.31 -5.45
CA ILE A 244 -14.95 -15.26 -4.64
C ILE A 244 -13.87 -14.42 -3.95
N THR A 245 -12.92 -15.07 -3.28
CA THR A 245 -11.87 -14.37 -2.53
C THR A 245 -10.93 -13.61 -3.46
N GLY A 246 -10.54 -14.22 -4.58
CA GLY A 246 -9.68 -13.60 -5.58
C GLY A 246 -10.32 -12.36 -6.21
N ALA A 247 -11.60 -12.43 -6.60
CA ALA A 247 -12.32 -11.28 -7.15
C ALA A 247 -12.48 -10.14 -6.12
N LEU A 248 -12.71 -10.50 -4.86
CA LEU A 248 -12.85 -9.54 -3.76
C LEU A 248 -11.52 -8.82 -3.45
N VAL A 249 -10.41 -9.55 -3.38
CA VAL A 249 -9.07 -8.95 -3.21
C VAL A 249 -8.67 -8.15 -4.45
N GLY A 250 -8.95 -8.68 -5.64
CA GLY A 250 -8.68 -8.04 -6.92
C GLY A 250 -9.34 -6.68 -7.06
N SER A 251 -10.66 -6.63 -6.83
CA SER A 251 -11.43 -5.39 -6.87
C SER A 251 -11.03 -4.40 -5.78
N SER A 252 -10.82 -4.86 -4.54
CA SER A 252 -10.38 -4.00 -3.43
C SER A 252 -9.04 -3.32 -3.71
N GLY A 253 -8.06 -4.07 -4.20
CA GLY A 253 -6.76 -3.52 -4.59
C GLY A 253 -6.86 -2.51 -5.74
N ALA A 254 -7.73 -2.75 -6.73
CA ALA A 254 -7.94 -1.82 -7.84
C ALA A 254 -8.57 -0.50 -7.36
N ILE A 255 -9.61 -0.58 -6.53
CA ILE A 255 -10.29 0.59 -5.95
C ILE A 255 -9.32 1.40 -5.08
N LEU A 256 -8.55 0.73 -4.21
CA LEU A 256 -7.58 1.40 -3.36
C LEU A 256 -6.51 2.12 -4.19
N SER A 257 -6.00 1.47 -5.24
CA SER A 257 -5.02 2.07 -6.14
C SER A 257 -5.57 3.33 -6.82
N TYR A 258 -6.85 3.30 -7.23
CA TYR A 258 -7.52 4.47 -7.81
C TYR A 258 -7.67 5.61 -6.79
N ILE A 259 -8.11 5.31 -5.57
CA ILE A 259 -8.25 6.31 -4.50
C ILE A 259 -6.90 6.96 -4.18
N MET A 260 -5.83 6.16 -4.09
CA MET A 260 -4.48 6.68 -3.85
C MET A 260 -4.01 7.60 -4.98
N CYS A 261 -4.20 7.20 -6.25
CA CYS A 261 -3.87 8.02 -7.41
C CYS A 261 -4.64 9.34 -7.40
N LYS A 262 -5.94 9.31 -7.11
CA LYS A 262 -6.79 10.50 -6.98
C LYS A 262 -6.31 11.42 -5.85
N GLY A 263 -5.94 10.86 -4.69
CA GLY A 263 -5.37 11.60 -3.56
C GLY A 263 -4.01 12.23 -3.85
N MET A 264 -3.30 11.76 -4.87
CA MET A 264 -2.04 12.34 -5.36
C MET A 264 -2.25 13.27 -6.57
N ASN A 265 -3.49 13.45 -7.02
CA ASN A 265 -3.85 14.09 -8.30
C ASN A 265 -3.02 13.58 -9.50
N ARG A 266 -2.75 12.27 -9.54
CA ARG A 266 -2.07 11.62 -10.67
C ARG A 266 -2.99 10.61 -11.31
N SER A 267 -2.97 10.52 -12.64
CA SER A 267 -3.80 9.53 -13.33
C SER A 267 -3.25 8.12 -13.08
N PHE A 268 -4.13 7.14 -12.87
CA PHE A 268 -3.73 5.74 -12.68
C PHE A 268 -2.86 5.21 -13.82
N ILE A 269 -3.20 5.58 -15.07
CA ILE A 269 -2.44 5.24 -16.27
C ILE A 269 -1.02 5.84 -16.23
N SER A 270 -0.88 7.10 -15.75
CA SER A 270 0.42 7.76 -15.66
C SER A 270 1.41 7.06 -14.73
N VAL A 271 0.89 6.50 -13.63
CA VAL A 271 1.67 5.81 -12.61
C VAL A 271 2.12 4.45 -13.13
N ILE A 272 1.23 3.69 -13.76
CA ILE A 272 1.53 2.35 -14.30
C ILE A 272 2.47 2.41 -15.50
N LEU A 273 2.26 3.36 -16.41
CA LEU A 273 3.17 3.55 -17.55
C LEU A 273 4.48 4.23 -17.14
N GLY A 274 4.66 4.58 -15.85
CA GLY A 274 5.91 5.06 -15.29
C GLY A 274 6.42 6.32 -15.97
N GLY A 275 5.57 7.33 -16.22
CA GLY A 275 6.04 8.63 -16.71
C GLY A 275 5.24 9.29 -17.81
N PHE A 276 3.91 9.35 -17.69
CA PHE A 276 3.07 10.25 -18.51
C PHE A 276 1.99 10.88 -17.63
N GLY A 277 2.37 11.80 -16.75
CA GLY A 277 1.47 12.31 -15.70
C GLY A 277 1.72 13.72 -15.17
N GLY A 278 2.64 14.46 -15.77
CA GLY A 278 2.59 15.90 -15.80
C GLY A 278 2.92 16.27 -17.23
N GLU A 279 2.10 17.11 -17.88
CA GLU A 279 2.66 17.93 -18.95
C GLU A 279 3.97 18.49 -18.41
N THR A 280 5.03 18.44 -19.23
CA THR A 280 6.27 19.14 -18.96
C THR A 280 5.98 20.63 -18.79
N ALA A 281 5.53 21.03 -17.61
CA ALA A 281 6.01 22.25 -17.03
C ALA A 281 7.51 22.01 -16.88
N ALA A 282 8.27 22.79 -17.65
CA ALA A 282 9.71 22.87 -17.51
C ALA A 282 10.03 22.85 -16.01
N ALA A 283 11.02 22.06 -15.62
CA ALA A 283 11.59 22.18 -14.29
C ALA A 283 11.87 23.68 -14.07
N ALA A 284 11.04 24.32 -13.25
CA ALA A 284 11.36 25.64 -12.77
C ALA A 284 12.70 25.44 -12.07
N GLY A 285 13.74 26.05 -12.65
CA GLY A 285 15.04 26.09 -12.01
C GLY A 285 14.83 26.56 -10.58
N GLU A 286 15.67 26.08 -9.67
CA GLU A 286 15.82 26.71 -8.37
C GLU A 286 15.92 28.22 -8.61
N ASP A 287 14.83 28.95 -8.31
CA ASP A 287 14.90 30.38 -8.16
C ASP A 287 15.87 30.54 -6.99
N GLY A 288 17.14 30.80 -7.29
CA GLY A 288 18.24 31.01 -6.34
C GLY A 288 18.04 32.23 -5.44
N VAL A 289 16.79 32.66 -5.26
CA VAL A 289 16.35 33.63 -4.28
C VAL A 289 16.41 32.95 -2.92
N GLN A 290 17.41 33.32 -2.11
CA GLN A 290 17.43 33.03 -0.68
C GLN A 290 16.21 33.70 -0.02
N ARG A 291 15.09 32.98 0.04
CA ARG A 291 13.90 33.41 0.76
C ARG A 291 14.14 33.13 2.24
N THR A 292 14.03 34.18 3.05
CA THR A 292 14.19 34.09 4.51
C THR A 292 13.03 33.33 5.13
N VAL A 293 13.34 32.35 5.99
CA VAL A 293 12.36 31.61 6.78
C VAL A 293 12.34 32.14 8.22
N LYS A 294 11.16 32.18 8.85
CA LYS A 294 11.04 32.47 10.28
C LYS A 294 11.39 31.19 11.04
N GLN A 295 12.41 31.23 11.89
CA GLN A 295 12.77 30.09 12.74
C GLN A 295 12.29 30.35 14.17
N GLY A 296 11.76 29.32 14.82
CA GLY A 296 11.33 29.36 16.21
C GLY A 296 12.02 28.29 17.04
N SER A 297 11.93 28.43 18.35
CA SER A 297 12.38 27.44 19.32
C SER A 297 11.22 26.53 19.80
N ALA A 298 11.57 25.45 20.49
CA ALA A 298 10.58 24.59 21.15
C ALA A 298 9.80 25.36 22.24
N ASP A 299 10.44 26.32 22.91
CA ASP A 299 9.82 27.15 23.94
C ASP A 299 8.76 28.08 23.33
N ASP A 300 9.05 28.69 22.18
CA ASP A 300 8.08 29.52 21.45
C ASP A 300 6.87 28.69 21.01
N ALA A 301 7.11 27.48 20.51
CA ALA A 301 6.08 26.55 20.10
C ALA A 301 5.18 26.11 21.26
N ALA A 302 5.77 25.77 22.41
CA ALA A 302 5.06 25.42 23.63
C ALA A 302 4.19 26.59 24.11
N PHE A 303 4.74 27.81 24.15
CA PHE A 303 4.01 29.00 24.56
C PHE A 303 2.81 29.29 23.64
N LEU A 304 3.01 29.23 22.32
CA LEU A 304 1.94 29.46 21.34
C LEU A 304 0.83 28.40 21.44
N MET A 305 1.20 27.14 21.61
CA MET A 305 0.22 26.05 21.70
C MET A 305 -0.51 26.01 23.06
N ALA A 306 0.16 26.33 24.17
CA ALA A 306 -0.47 26.38 25.48
C ALA A 306 -1.53 27.50 25.59
N ASN A 307 -1.36 28.59 24.84
CA ASN A 307 -2.32 29.70 24.77
C ASN A 307 -3.31 29.59 23.60
N ALA A 308 -3.24 28.51 22.81
CA ALA A 308 -4.17 28.26 21.73
C ALA A 308 -5.51 27.76 22.29
N SER A 309 -6.62 28.09 21.65
CA SER A 309 -7.90 27.41 21.88
C SER A 309 -7.99 26.13 21.06
N LYS A 310 -7.40 26.11 19.86
CA LYS A 310 -7.45 24.98 18.93
C LYS A 310 -6.12 24.71 18.22
N VAL A 311 -5.64 23.48 18.34
CA VAL A 311 -4.42 22.98 17.70
C VAL A 311 -4.76 21.82 16.77
N ILE A 312 -4.41 21.95 15.48
CA ILE A 312 -4.54 20.87 14.50
C ILE A 312 -3.15 20.31 14.19
N ILE A 313 -2.94 19.04 14.52
CA ILE A 313 -1.70 18.32 14.30
C ILE A 313 -1.73 17.65 12.92
N VAL A 314 -0.70 17.87 12.11
CA VAL A 314 -0.55 17.29 10.78
C VAL A 314 0.68 16.38 10.75
N PRO A 315 0.52 15.07 10.99
CA PRO A 315 1.63 14.13 10.96
C PRO A 315 2.01 13.72 9.54
N GLY A 316 3.31 13.57 9.30
CA GLY A 316 3.86 13.07 8.05
C GLY A 316 4.94 12.00 8.24
N TYR A 317 5.56 11.58 7.14
CA TYR A 317 6.53 10.48 7.16
C TYR A 317 7.76 10.77 8.04
N GLY A 318 8.15 12.04 8.22
CA GLY A 318 9.25 12.41 9.11
C GLY A 318 8.99 12.04 10.58
N MET A 319 7.74 12.08 11.03
CA MET A 319 7.33 11.60 12.36
C MET A 319 7.59 10.10 12.50
N ALA A 320 7.24 9.32 11.47
CA ALA A 320 7.43 7.87 11.45
C ALA A 320 8.92 7.49 11.46
N VAL A 321 9.75 8.20 10.70
CA VAL A 321 11.21 7.96 10.66
C VAL A 321 11.86 8.26 12.01
N ALA A 322 11.41 9.32 12.70
CA ALA A 322 11.93 9.71 14.00
C ALA A 322 11.33 8.92 15.18
N GLN A 323 10.31 8.07 14.94
CA GLN A 323 9.54 7.39 15.98
C GLN A 323 8.95 8.36 17.01
N ALA A 324 8.41 9.48 16.53
CA ALA A 324 7.93 10.58 17.37
C ALA A 324 6.46 10.44 17.82
N GLN A 325 5.74 9.38 17.41
CA GLN A 325 4.31 9.22 17.67
C GLN A 325 3.95 9.22 19.17
N HIS A 326 4.81 8.67 20.03
CA HIS A 326 4.59 8.67 21.48
C HIS A 326 4.83 10.04 22.12
N ALA A 327 5.88 10.75 21.70
CA ALA A 327 6.13 12.12 22.15
C ALA A 327 5.01 13.07 21.67
N LEU A 328 4.52 12.87 20.45
CA LEU A 328 3.39 13.63 19.92
C LEU A 328 2.10 13.38 20.71
N ARG A 329 1.88 12.13 21.15
CA ARG A 329 0.75 11.79 22.00
C ARG A 329 0.86 12.49 23.36
N GLU A 330 2.02 12.43 23.99
CA GLU A 330 2.27 13.08 25.27
C GLU A 330 2.04 14.59 25.20
N MET A 331 2.56 15.25 24.15
CA MET A 331 2.31 16.66 23.88
C MET A 331 0.80 16.97 23.76
N ALA A 332 0.07 16.15 23.00
CA ALA A 332 -1.37 16.35 22.82
C ALA A 332 -2.16 16.17 24.12
N ASP A 333 -1.80 15.19 24.96
CA ASP A 333 -2.45 15.00 26.26
C ASP A 333 -2.24 16.19 27.19
N GLN A 334 -1.06 16.81 27.17
CA GLN A 334 -0.76 18.00 27.97
C GLN A 334 -1.54 19.23 27.49
N LEU A 335 -1.61 19.44 26.18
CA LEU A 335 -2.41 20.52 25.61
C LEU A 335 -3.89 20.36 25.98
N LYS A 336 -4.44 19.13 25.92
CA LYS A 336 -5.81 18.87 26.37
C LYS A 336 -5.99 19.11 27.87
N ALA A 337 -5.00 18.75 28.69
CA ALA A 337 -5.04 19.04 30.13
C ALA A 337 -5.06 20.56 30.41
N ALA A 338 -4.46 21.37 29.53
CA ALA A 338 -4.53 22.82 29.55
C ALA A 338 -5.84 23.39 28.94
N GLY A 339 -6.77 22.54 28.48
CA GLY A 339 -8.06 22.94 27.92
C GLY A 339 -8.04 23.24 26.42
N VAL A 340 -6.95 22.90 25.71
CA VAL A 340 -6.82 23.12 24.27
C VAL A 340 -7.53 22.01 23.49
N GLU A 341 -8.33 22.38 22.47
CA GLU A 341 -8.91 21.42 21.53
C GLU A 341 -7.83 20.90 20.58
N VAL A 342 -7.49 19.61 20.66
CA VAL A 342 -6.49 18.98 19.81
C VAL A 342 -7.14 18.01 18.83
N LYS A 343 -6.87 18.19 17.54
CA LYS A 343 -7.30 17.30 16.45
C LYS A 343 -6.12 16.86 15.60
N TYR A 344 -6.19 15.67 15.02
CA TYR A 344 -5.20 15.14 14.08
C TYR A 344 -5.79 15.15 12.67
N ALA A 345 -5.11 15.81 11.74
CA ALA A 345 -5.52 15.88 10.34
C ALA A 345 -4.61 14.98 9.48
N ILE A 346 -5.19 13.92 8.92
CA ILE A 346 -4.45 12.91 8.16
C ILE A 346 -4.68 13.11 6.67
N HIS A 347 -3.59 13.36 5.94
CA HIS A 347 -3.63 13.33 4.49
C HIS A 347 -3.70 11.87 3.98
N PRO A 348 -4.55 11.53 2.99
CA PRO A 348 -4.71 10.15 2.50
C PRO A 348 -3.41 9.46 2.05
N VAL A 349 -2.45 10.25 1.57
CA VAL A 349 -1.12 9.77 1.14
C VAL A 349 0.04 10.16 2.06
N ALA A 350 -0.25 10.55 3.31
CA ALA A 350 0.81 10.75 4.30
C ALA A 350 1.50 9.42 4.65
N GLY A 351 2.82 9.36 4.46
CA GLY A 351 3.64 8.19 4.80
C GLY A 351 4.09 7.39 3.58
N ARG A 352 4.26 6.07 3.77
CA ARG A 352 4.69 5.11 2.74
C ARG A 352 3.70 3.98 2.45
N MET A 353 2.52 4.02 3.04
CA MET A 353 1.42 3.12 2.73
C MET A 353 0.09 3.82 3.04
N PRO A 354 -1.02 3.40 2.43
CA PRO A 354 -2.35 3.85 2.85
C PRO A 354 -2.55 3.63 4.33
N GLY A 355 -3.06 4.64 5.03
CA GLY A 355 -3.32 4.58 6.47
C GLY A 355 -2.07 4.48 7.35
N HIS A 356 -0.86 4.75 6.83
CA HIS A 356 0.38 4.65 7.62
C HIS A 356 0.29 5.48 8.90
N MET A 357 -0.17 6.73 8.82
CA MET A 357 -0.28 7.59 10.00
C MET A 357 -1.35 7.08 10.97
N ASN A 358 -2.50 6.60 10.49
CA ASN A 358 -3.55 6.05 11.34
C ASN A 358 -3.04 4.89 12.20
N VAL A 359 -2.21 4.01 11.61
CA VAL A 359 -1.62 2.87 12.31
C VAL A 359 -0.65 3.31 13.40
N LEU A 360 0.23 4.29 13.11
CA LEU A 360 1.19 4.79 14.11
C LEU A 360 0.52 5.58 15.24
N LEU A 361 -0.52 6.36 14.94
CA LEU A 361 -1.29 7.06 15.95
C LEU A 361 -2.07 6.08 16.83
N ALA A 362 -2.63 5.02 16.24
CA ALA A 362 -3.26 3.94 16.99
C ALA A 362 -2.25 3.18 17.88
N GLU A 363 -1.02 2.97 17.42
CA GLU A 363 0.08 2.41 18.23
C GLU A 363 0.41 3.32 19.43
N ALA A 364 0.36 4.64 19.23
CA ALA A 364 0.46 5.62 20.31
C ALA A 364 -0.85 5.81 21.12
N ASN A 365 -1.83 4.92 20.93
CA ASN A 365 -3.15 4.92 21.59
C ASN A 365 -4.01 6.18 21.36
N VAL A 366 -3.74 6.98 20.32
CA VAL A 366 -4.54 8.17 19.99
C VAL A 366 -6.02 7.78 19.75
N PRO A 367 -6.99 8.45 20.39
CA PRO A 367 -8.41 8.19 20.17
C PRO A 367 -8.82 8.46 18.73
N TYR A 368 -9.58 7.55 18.12
CA TYR A 368 -9.97 7.65 16.71
C TYR A 368 -10.91 8.82 16.41
N ASP A 369 -11.70 9.26 17.40
CA ASP A 369 -12.58 10.42 17.33
C ASP A 369 -11.84 11.76 17.21
N GLU A 370 -10.53 11.76 17.45
CA GLU A 370 -9.66 12.92 17.27
C GLU A 370 -8.92 12.89 15.92
N VAL A 371 -9.05 11.81 15.15
CA VAL A 371 -8.33 11.60 13.89
C VAL A 371 -9.28 11.79 12.72
N PHE A 372 -9.03 12.84 11.94
CA PHE A 372 -9.89 13.27 10.84
C PHE A 372 -9.18 13.11 9.48
N GLU A 373 -9.96 12.78 8.47
CA GLU A 373 -9.49 12.79 7.08
C GLU A 373 -9.53 14.22 6.50
N LEU A 374 -8.83 14.42 5.39
CA LEU A 374 -8.67 15.72 4.73
C LEU A 374 -10.01 16.44 4.48
N GLU A 375 -11.01 15.71 3.98
CA GLU A 375 -12.31 16.29 3.59
C GLU A 375 -13.10 16.79 4.81
N ASP A 376 -12.95 16.13 5.95
CA ASP A 376 -13.68 16.45 7.17
C ASP A 376 -13.05 17.64 7.92
N ILE A 377 -11.72 17.76 7.90
CA ILE A 377 -10.99 18.73 8.74
C ILE A 377 -10.58 20.01 8.02
N ASN A 378 -10.52 20.02 6.67
CA ASN A 378 -9.94 21.16 5.95
C ASN A 378 -10.67 22.49 6.19
N SER A 379 -11.99 22.45 6.40
CA SER A 379 -12.78 23.63 6.69
C SER A 379 -12.47 24.27 8.06
N GLU A 380 -11.88 23.49 8.97
CA GLU A 380 -11.58 23.93 10.34
C GLU A 380 -10.23 24.66 10.48
N PHE A 381 -9.31 24.55 9.50
CA PHE A 381 -8.00 25.22 9.59
C PHE A 381 -8.10 26.74 9.74
N ALA A 382 -9.10 27.38 9.12
CA ALA A 382 -9.33 28.82 9.24
C ALA A 382 -9.72 29.26 10.68
N GLN A 383 -10.16 28.31 11.51
CA GLN A 383 -10.53 28.54 12.91
C GLN A 383 -9.44 28.05 13.88
N ALA A 384 -8.39 27.37 13.38
CA ALA A 384 -7.30 26.89 14.20
C ALA A 384 -6.32 28.01 14.54
N ASP A 385 -5.94 28.09 15.82
CA ASP A 385 -4.90 29.02 16.25
C ASP A 385 -3.52 28.52 15.82
N VAL A 386 -3.28 27.21 15.96
CA VAL A 386 -2.02 26.60 15.59
C VAL A 386 -2.23 25.36 14.72
N ALA A 387 -1.54 25.30 13.58
CA ALA A 387 -1.32 24.08 12.83
C ALA A 387 0.09 23.54 13.15
N TYR A 388 0.18 22.39 13.82
CA TYR A 388 1.47 21.75 14.14
C TYR A 388 1.81 20.68 13.12
N VAL A 389 2.66 21.01 12.17
CA VAL A 389 3.07 20.12 11.07
C VAL A 389 4.34 19.37 11.45
N ILE A 390 4.24 18.05 11.62
CA ILE A 390 5.37 17.20 12.05
C ILE A 390 5.81 16.22 10.96
N GLY A 391 6.91 16.56 10.29
CA GLY A 391 7.53 15.68 9.30
C GLY A 391 6.70 15.46 8.03
N ALA A 392 5.71 16.30 7.75
CA ALA A 392 5.06 16.40 6.46
C ALA A 392 5.84 17.36 5.53
N ASN A 393 5.55 17.33 4.23
CA ASN A 393 6.03 18.35 3.31
C ASN A 393 5.05 18.60 2.16
N ASP A 394 5.00 17.67 1.20
CA ASP A 394 4.26 17.86 -0.05
C ASP A 394 2.74 17.96 0.21
N VAL A 395 2.23 17.20 1.18
CA VAL A 395 0.81 17.18 1.60
C VAL A 395 0.31 18.49 2.25
N THR A 396 1.23 19.43 2.49
CA THR A 396 0.97 20.76 3.06
C THR A 396 1.46 21.88 2.16
N ASN A 397 1.90 21.58 0.92
CA ASN A 397 2.57 22.55 0.05
C ASN A 397 1.55 23.36 -0.77
N PRO A 398 1.39 24.68 -0.54
CA PRO A 398 0.43 25.53 -1.24
C PRO A 398 0.67 25.62 -2.75
N ALA A 399 1.87 25.27 -3.24
CA ALA A 399 2.14 25.17 -4.67
C ALA A 399 1.17 24.23 -5.41
N ALA A 400 0.61 23.23 -4.72
CA ALA A 400 -0.42 22.37 -5.28
C ALA A 400 -1.72 23.14 -5.67
N ARG A 401 -2.01 24.26 -5.01
CA ARG A 401 -3.18 25.09 -5.28
C ARG A 401 -2.83 26.34 -6.10
N ASP A 402 -1.69 26.95 -5.80
CA ASP A 402 -1.36 28.31 -6.24
C ASP A 402 -0.51 28.33 -7.52
N ASP A 403 0.22 27.25 -7.85
CA ASP A 403 1.18 27.21 -8.96
C ASP A 403 0.87 26.11 -9.98
N LYS A 404 0.35 26.51 -11.15
CA LYS A 404 0.03 25.62 -12.27
C LYS A 404 1.24 24.90 -12.88
N SER A 405 2.46 25.41 -12.68
CA SER A 405 3.69 24.80 -13.15
C SER A 405 4.24 23.75 -12.19
N SER A 406 3.69 23.68 -10.97
CA SER A 406 4.12 22.73 -9.96
C SER A 406 3.81 21.28 -10.36
N PRO A 407 4.75 20.34 -10.19
CA PRO A 407 4.50 18.91 -10.41
C PRO A 407 3.37 18.31 -9.56
N ILE A 408 2.97 19.00 -8.48
CA ILE A 408 1.89 18.59 -7.58
C ILE A 408 0.63 19.46 -7.74
N TYR A 409 0.53 20.28 -8.79
CA TYR A 409 -0.64 21.11 -9.03
C TYR A 409 -1.92 20.27 -9.10
N GLY A 410 -2.97 20.74 -8.42
CA GLY A 410 -4.27 20.08 -8.27
C GLY A 410 -4.31 18.95 -7.23
N MET A 411 -3.20 18.59 -6.58
CA MET A 411 -3.21 17.68 -5.43
C MET A 411 -4.03 18.32 -4.29
N PRO A 412 -5.05 17.64 -3.74
CA PRO A 412 -5.66 18.06 -2.49
C PRO A 412 -4.56 18.16 -1.43
N ILE A 413 -4.53 19.24 -0.66
CA ILE A 413 -3.57 19.42 0.44
C ILE A 413 -4.34 19.75 1.72
N LEU A 414 -3.66 19.61 2.85
CA LEU A 414 -4.14 20.17 4.10
C LEU A 414 -3.88 21.68 4.09
N ASP A 415 -4.94 22.46 4.25
CA ASP A 415 -4.91 23.93 4.20
C ASP A 415 -4.30 24.55 5.49
N VAL A 416 -3.14 24.04 5.92
CA VAL A 416 -2.42 24.48 7.12
C VAL A 416 -2.02 25.95 7.04
N ASP A 417 -1.95 26.51 5.83
CA ASP A 417 -1.65 27.91 5.58
C ASP A 417 -2.81 28.85 5.96
N LYS A 418 -4.00 28.32 6.24
CA LYS A 418 -5.16 29.08 6.73
C LYS A 418 -5.21 29.22 8.25
N ALA A 419 -4.42 28.45 9.00
CA ALA A 419 -4.32 28.59 10.46
C ALA A 419 -3.63 29.91 10.83
N LYS A 420 -3.91 30.45 12.03
CA LYS A 420 -3.29 31.72 12.47
C LYS A 420 -1.77 31.61 12.56
N THR A 421 -1.25 30.46 13.02
CA THR A 421 0.18 30.15 13.04
C THR A 421 0.42 28.69 12.64
N CYS A 422 1.37 28.46 11.76
CA CYS A 422 1.82 27.15 11.33
C CYS A 422 3.21 26.87 11.90
N LEU A 423 3.32 25.86 12.77
CA LEU A 423 4.58 25.39 13.33
C LEU A 423 5.06 24.20 12.52
N PHE A 424 6.20 24.33 11.85
CA PHE A 424 6.66 23.34 10.88
C PHE A 424 7.94 22.64 11.34
N VAL A 425 7.83 21.37 11.73
CA VAL A 425 8.93 20.57 12.26
C VAL A 425 9.62 19.75 11.16
N LYS A 426 10.90 20.06 10.91
CA LYS A 426 11.73 19.35 9.92
C LYS A 426 13.21 19.48 10.25
N ARG A 427 14.04 18.53 9.82
CA ARG A 427 15.50 18.57 10.06
C ARG A 427 16.22 19.68 9.31
N SER A 428 15.74 20.04 8.12
CA SER A 428 16.30 21.07 7.25
C SER A 428 15.24 21.54 6.25
N LEU A 429 15.53 22.62 5.54
CA LEU A 429 14.73 23.13 4.40
C LEU A 429 14.85 22.26 3.13
N GLY A 430 15.36 21.04 3.24
CA GLY A 430 15.43 20.13 2.09
C GLY A 430 14.05 19.83 1.52
N SER A 431 13.99 19.41 0.28
CA SER A 431 12.75 19.05 -0.39
C SER A 431 12.07 17.82 0.22
N GLY A 432 10.83 17.63 -0.17
CA GLY A 432 10.00 16.50 0.23
C GLY A 432 10.24 15.32 -0.71
N TYR A 433 9.19 14.56 -0.90
CA TYR A 433 9.23 13.43 -1.80
C TYR A 433 9.15 13.88 -3.26
N ALA A 434 8.38 14.92 -3.56
CA ALA A 434 8.20 15.47 -4.89
C ALA A 434 9.45 16.19 -5.42
N GLY A 435 10.48 16.33 -4.58
CA GLY A 435 11.74 16.98 -4.96
C GLY A 435 11.64 18.48 -5.17
N ILE A 436 10.49 19.09 -4.87
CA ILE A 436 10.25 20.52 -4.97
C ILE A 436 10.39 21.21 -3.60
N ASP A 437 10.66 22.51 -3.67
CA ASP A 437 10.62 23.38 -2.51
C ASP A 437 9.18 23.65 -2.05
N ASN A 438 8.99 23.94 -0.76
CA ASN A 438 7.67 24.18 -0.20
C ASN A 438 7.45 25.66 0.06
N THR A 439 6.49 26.24 -0.66
CA THR A 439 6.21 27.68 -0.57
C THR A 439 5.65 28.09 0.79
N LEU A 440 5.12 27.15 1.57
CA LEU A 440 4.65 27.38 2.94
C LEU A 440 5.75 27.90 3.86
N PHE A 441 6.99 27.42 3.69
CA PHE A 441 8.11 27.75 4.57
C PHE A 441 8.39 29.26 4.63
N TYR A 442 7.98 29.98 3.60
CA TYR A 442 8.23 31.40 3.41
C TYR A 442 7.00 32.27 3.69
N LYS A 443 5.85 31.68 4.04
CA LYS A 443 4.64 32.45 4.39
C LYS A 443 4.79 33.06 5.77
N ASP A 444 4.26 34.27 5.94
CA ASP A 444 4.39 35.03 7.19
C ASP A 444 3.85 34.32 8.43
N GLY A 445 2.79 33.53 8.28
CA GLY A 445 2.19 32.75 9.35
C GLY A 445 2.93 31.45 9.69
N THR A 446 4.05 31.13 9.04
CA THR A 446 4.79 29.88 9.24
C THR A 446 6.08 30.10 10.00
N MET A 447 6.30 29.28 11.02
CA MET A 447 7.50 29.25 11.85
C MET A 447 8.13 27.86 11.77
N MET A 448 9.39 27.83 11.35
CA MET A 448 10.17 26.60 11.17
C MET A 448 10.82 26.19 12.50
N LEU A 449 10.55 24.96 12.93
CA LEU A 449 11.17 24.33 14.09
C LEU A 449 12.17 23.29 13.58
N LEU A 450 13.44 23.70 13.43
CA LEU A 450 14.45 22.87 12.80
C LEU A 450 15.05 21.85 13.78
N GLY A 451 14.90 20.56 13.47
CA GLY A 451 15.45 19.49 14.30
C GLY A 451 14.91 18.11 13.95
N ASP A 452 15.38 17.10 14.68
CA ASP A 452 14.76 15.78 14.66
C ASP A 452 13.34 15.86 15.25
N ALA A 453 12.36 15.25 14.58
CA ALA A 453 10.96 15.42 14.92
C ALA A 453 10.63 14.93 16.35
N LYS A 454 11.29 13.86 16.81
CA LYS A 454 11.09 13.34 18.16
C LYS A 454 11.70 14.30 19.18
N LYS A 455 12.96 14.70 18.97
CA LYS A 455 13.65 15.62 19.88
C LYS A 455 12.92 16.95 20.04
N VAL A 456 12.51 17.57 18.93
CA VAL A 456 11.77 18.85 18.97
C VAL A 456 10.47 18.69 19.75
N THR A 457 9.72 17.61 19.50
CA THR A 457 8.46 17.36 20.22
C THR A 457 8.69 17.10 21.71
N GLU A 458 9.73 16.34 22.08
CA GLU A 458 10.11 16.13 23.49
C GLU A 458 10.54 17.43 24.18
N ASP A 459 11.24 18.32 23.47
CA ASP A 459 11.65 19.62 24.02
C ASP A 459 10.43 20.55 24.19
N ILE A 460 9.45 20.51 23.28
CA ILE A 460 8.17 21.21 23.45
C ILE A 460 7.42 20.68 24.67
N VAL A 461 7.35 19.36 24.84
CA VAL A 461 6.72 18.71 26.01
C VAL A 461 7.38 19.22 27.31
N LYS A 462 8.71 19.25 27.36
CA LYS A 462 9.41 19.81 28.54
C LYS A 462 9.07 21.27 28.80
N ALA A 463 8.96 22.08 27.75
CA ALA A 463 8.62 23.49 27.87
C ALA A 463 7.15 23.72 28.29
N LEU A 464 6.22 22.82 27.97
CA LEU A 464 4.85 22.85 28.47
C LEU A 464 4.74 22.55 29.98
N HIS A 465 5.76 21.91 30.56
CA HIS A 465 5.84 21.64 32.00
C HIS A 465 6.50 22.76 32.82
N ALA A 466 7.26 23.63 32.17
CA ALA A 466 7.99 24.73 32.80
C ALA A 466 7.09 25.94 33.01
#